data_AF-A0A0F9HMA4-F1
#
_entry.id   AF-A0A0F9HMA4-F1
#
_cell.length_a   1.000
_cell.length_b   1.000
_cell.length_c   1.000
_cell.angle_alpha   90.00
_cell.angle_beta   90.00
_cell.angle_gamma   90.00
#
_symmetry.space_group_name_H-M   'P 1'
#
loop_
_entity.id
_entity.type
_entity.pdbx_description
1 polymer ?
#
loop_
_entity_poly.entity_id
_entity_poly.type
_entity_poly.pdbx_seq_one_letter_code
_entity_poly.pdbx_strand_id
1 'polypeptide(L)'
;TSPLRTFKDIDNAVNLFLDNKCDSVVSVCKSKESPYWSLKIKNEFVEPLFDWKYLTNPKRQDLPKSYILNGAIFLTTSNNFLKCNSLINNRTLPYIMPIWKSVDIDDKVDIKLVEFLLKEKNEK
;
A
#
# COMPACT_ATOMS: atom_id res chain seq x y z
N THR A 1 -12.95 1.51 -1.82
CA THR A 1 -13.14 0.24 -2.58
C THR A 1 -12.05 0.05 -3.63
N SER A 2 -11.44 -1.15 -3.75
CA SER A 2 -10.33 -1.45 -4.70
C SER A 2 -10.75 -2.30 -5.93
N PRO A 3 -11.39 -1.72 -6.96
CA PRO A 3 -12.01 -2.46 -8.07
C PRO A 3 -11.00 -3.06 -9.06
N LEU A 4 -9.76 -2.57 -9.08
CA LEU A 4 -8.72 -3.03 -10.02
C LEU A 4 -7.98 -4.29 -9.53
N ARG A 5 -8.27 -4.75 -8.30
CA ARG A 5 -7.82 -6.03 -7.77
C ARG A 5 -8.49 -7.16 -8.54
N THR A 6 -7.68 -8.06 -9.09
CA THR A 6 -8.17 -9.23 -9.83
C THR A 6 -8.25 -10.48 -8.96
N PHE A 7 -8.92 -11.54 -9.44
CA PHE A 7 -8.88 -12.86 -8.78
C PHE A 7 -7.45 -13.39 -8.65
N LYS A 8 -6.61 -13.21 -9.68
CA LYS A 8 -5.18 -13.58 -9.63
C LYS A 8 -4.42 -12.90 -8.49
N ASP A 9 -4.82 -11.67 -8.13
CA ASP A 9 -4.19 -10.96 -7.02
C ASP A 9 -4.54 -11.62 -5.67
N ILE A 10 -5.78 -12.12 -5.53
CA ILE A 10 -6.19 -12.91 -4.36
C ILE A 10 -5.42 -14.23 -4.34
N ASP A 11 -5.43 -14.99 -5.43
CA ASP A 11 -4.78 -16.31 -5.49
C ASP A 11 -3.29 -16.20 -5.14
N ASN A 12 -2.60 -15.20 -5.68
CA ASN A 12 -1.19 -14.96 -5.37
C ASN A 12 -0.97 -14.59 -3.90
N ALA A 13 -1.84 -13.78 -3.30
CA ALA A 13 -1.74 -13.44 -1.88
C ALA A 13 -2.00 -14.65 -0.97
N VAL A 14 -2.93 -15.54 -1.36
CA VAL A 14 -3.19 -16.81 -0.67
C VAL A 14 -2.01 -17.76 -0.79
N ASN A 15 -1.45 -17.93 -1.99
CA ASN A 15 -0.26 -18.76 -2.18
C ASN A 15 0.92 -18.22 -1.37
N LEU A 16 1.14 -16.90 -1.37
CA LEU A 16 2.16 -16.26 -0.54
C LEU A 16 1.98 -16.57 0.95
N PHE A 17 0.73 -16.59 1.43
CA PHE A 17 0.42 -16.93 2.82
C PHE A 17 0.69 -18.41 3.12
N LEU A 18 0.30 -19.33 2.23
CA LEU A 18 0.43 -20.77 2.42
C LEU A 18 1.89 -21.25 2.28
N ASP A 19 2.65 -20.66 1.37
CA ASP A 19 4.03 -21.06 1.07
C ASP A 19 5.04 -20.54 2.11
N ASN A 20 4.61 -19.66 3.02
CA ASN A 20 5.50 -19.00 3.96
C ASN A 20 5.00 -19.11 5.41
N LYS A 21 5.94 -19.19 6.36
CA LYS A 21 5.62 -19.17 7.80
C LYS A 21 5.32 -17.73 8.28
N CYS A 22 4.17 -17.20 7.90
CA CYS A 22 3.71 -15.87 8.28
C CYS A 22 2.39 -15.91 9.08
N ASP A 23 2.07 -14.81 9.74
CA ASP A 23 0.81 -14.68 10.47
C ASP A 23 -0.27 -13.99 9.63
N SER A 24 0.12 -13.15 8.67
CA SER A 24 -0.79 -12.41 7.79
C SER A 24 -0.10 -12.01 6.47
N VAL A 25 -0.90 -11.71 5.45
CA VAL A 25 -0.47 -11.06 4.21
C VAL A 25 -1.31 -9.79 4.01
N VAL A 26 -0.67 -8.68 3.66
CA VAL A 26 -1.37 -7.44 3.28
C VAL A 26 -0.89 -6.94 1.93
N SER A 27 -1.80 -6.42 1.11
CA SER A 27 -1.41 -5.80 -0.14
C SER A 27 -0.89 -4.39 0.08
N VAL A 28 0.24 -4.10 -0.59
CA VAL A 28 0.90 -2.81 -0.55
C VAL A 28 1.27 -2.37 -1.95
N CYS A 29 1.47 -1.09 -2.16
CA CYS A 29 2.08 -0.57 -3.38
C CYS A 29 3.25 0.34 -3.02
N LYS A 30 4.19 0.53 -3.96
CA LYS A 30 5.29 1.48 -3.77
C LYS A 30 4.70 2.87 -3.56
N SER A 31 5.12 3.57 -2.50
CA SER A 31 4.61 4.91 -2.23
C SER A 31 4.90 5.83 -3.41
N LYS A 32 3.88 6.55 -3.89
CA LYS A 32 4.07 7.60 -4.89
C LYS A 32 4.94 8.68 -4.29
N GLU A 33 4.44 9.34 -3.26
CA GLU A 33 5.25 10.28 -2.49
C GLU A 33 5.98 9.54 -1.37
N SER A 34 7.25 9.87 -1.16
CA SER A 34 8.04 9.27 -0.09
C SER A 34 7.55 9.81 1.26
N PRO A 35 7.24 8.96 2.25
CA PRO A 35 6.85 9.42 3.58
C PRO A 35 7.99 10.20 4.25
N TYR A 36 9.25 9.96 3.87
CA TYR A 36 10.41 10.73 4.35
C TYR A 36 10.38 12.22 3.94
N TRP A 37 9.48 12.60 3.02
CA TRP A 37 9.18 13.99 2.67
C TRP A 37 7.94 14.55 3.35
N SER A 38 7.26 13.78 4.19
CA SER A 38 6.11 14.24 4.94
C SER A 38 6.52 15.28 5.99
N LEU A 39 5.72 16.34 6.10
CA LEU A 39 5.87 17.44 7.03
C LEU A 39 4.64 17.51 7.94
N LYS A 40 4.80 18.05 9.14
CA LYS A 40 3.71 18.48 10.03
C LYS A 40 3.80 20.00 10.24
N ILE A 41 2.66 20.64 10.51
CA ILE A 41 2.59 22.06 10.81
C ILE A 41 2.53 22.23 12.33
N LYS A 42 3.41 23.08 12.88
CA LYS A 42 3.45 23.42 14.30
C LYS A 42 3.78 24.90 14.45
N ASN A 43 2.91 25.64 15.13
CA ASN A 43 3.06 27.07 15.37
C ASN A 43 3.36 27.86 14.07
N GLU A 44 2.59 27.61 13.00
CA GLU A 44 2.75 28.23 11.66
C GLU A 44 4.00 27.81 10.87
N PHE A 45 4.92 27.06 11.46
CA PHE A 45 6.09 26.51 10.78
C PHE A 45 5.90 25.04 10.40
N VAL A 46 6.69 24.58 9.41
CA VAL A 46 6.78 23.16 9.07
C VAL A 46 7.91 22.50 9.86
N GLU A 47 7.63 21.32 10.38
CA GLU A 47 8.62 20.40 10.94
C GLU A 47 8.57 19.08 10.14
N PRO A 48 9.69 18.40 9.89
CA PRO A 48 9.66 17.08 9.28
C PRO A 48 8.88 16.10 10.16
N LEU A 49 8.14 15.19 9.51
CA LEU A 49 7.57 14.03 10.18
C LEU A 49 8.68 13.05 10.59
N PHE A 50 9.78 13.04 9.84
CA PHE A 50 11.00 12.27 10.07
C PHE A 50 12.19 13.21 10.38
N ASP A 51 13.39 12.86 9.94
CA ASP A 51 14.63 13.61 10.14
C ASP A 51 14.86 14.62 9.00
N TRP A 52 15.37 15.81 9.33
CA TRP A 52 15.75 16.86 8.38
C TRP A 52 16.70 16.38 7.27
N LYS A 53 17.56 15.38 7.55
CA LYS A 53 18.48 14.81 6.56
C LYS A 53 17.79 14.28 5.30
N TYR A 54 16.52 13.88 5.40
CA TYR A 54 15.73 13.40 4.26
C TYR A 54 15.14 14.52 3.41
N LEU A 55 15.23 15.78 3.85
CA LEU A 55 14.69 16.97 3.17
C LEU A 55 15.79 17.90 2.65
N THR A 56 16.94 17.97 3.33
CA THR A 56 18.00 18.96 3.01
C THR A 56 18.93 18.54 1.87
N ASN A 57 18.95 17.27 1.47
CA ASN A 57 19.71 16.81 0.30
C ASN A 57 19.03 15.63 -0.43
N PRO A 58 17.81 15.78 -0.98
CA PRO A 58 17.00 14.62 -1.31
C PRO A 58 17.03 14.32 -2.81
N LYS A 59 18.01 13.53 -3.24
CA LYS A 59 17.78 12.71 -4.43
C LYS A 59 16.74 11.66 -4.06
N ARG A 60 15.57 11.70 -4.72
CA ARG A 60 14.45 10.78 -4.45
C ARG A 60 14.87 9.31 -4.48
N GLN A 61 15.83 8.98 -5.34
CA GLN A 61 16.40 7.65 -5.49
C GLN A 61 17.26 7.19 -4.30
N ASP A 62 17.77 8.13 -3.49
CA ASP A 62 18.63 7.84 -2.33
C ASP A 62 17.81 7.68 -1.04
N LEU A 63 16.50 7.97 -1.08
CA LEU A 63 15.60 7.76 0.04
C LEU A 63 15.31 6.26 0.23
N PRO A 64 15.05 5.82 1.47
CA PRO A 64 14.62 4.45 1.70
C PRO A 64 13.34 4.13 0.94
N LYS A 65 13.31 2.96 0.30
CA LYS A 65 12.11 2.47 -0.38
C LYS A 65 10.97 2.35 0.62
N SER A 66 9.82 2.91 0.28
CA SER A 66 8.62 2.86 1.09
C SER A 66 7.46 2.24 0.33
N TYR A 67 6.57 1.62 1.09
CA TYR A 67 5.35 1.02 0.60
C TYR A 67 4.20 1.49 1.47
N ILE A 68 3.04 1.70 0.86
CA ILE A 68 1.80 2.02 1.57
C ILE A 68 0.80 0.87 1.40
N LEU A 69 -0.03 0.65 2.41
CA LEU A 69 -1.22 -0.19 2.28
C LEU A 69 -2.09 0.38 1.16
N ASN A 70 -2.65 -0.49 0.33
CA ASN A 70 -3.55 -0.06 -0.75
C ASN A 70 -5.01 -0.52 -0.55
N GLY A 71 -5.33 -1.06 0.63
CA GLY A 71 -6.69 -1.45 0.99
C GLY A 71 -7.24 -2.71 0.28
N ALA A 72 -6.52 -3.28 -0.68
CA ALA A 72 -7.10 -4.28 -1.58
C ALA A 72 -7.23 -5.68 -0.96
N ILE A 73 -6.25 -6.11 -0.15
CA ILE A 73 -6.14 -7.44 0.43
C ILE A 73 -5.59 -7.34 1.86
N PHE A 74 -6.34 -7.89 2.81
CA PHE A 74 -5.87 -8.26 4.13
C PHE A 74 -6.22 -9.73 4.36
N LEU A 75 -5.20 -10.56 4.55
CA LEU A 75 -5.35 -12.00 4.69
C LEU A 75 -4.71 -12.43 6.02
N THR A 76 -5.51 -13.04 6.89
CA THR A 76 -5.06 -13.61 8.16
C THR A 76 -6.01 -14.73 8.57
N THR A 77 -5.59 -15.60 9.48
CA THR A 77 -6.51 -16.55 10.10
C THR A 77 -7.23 -15.89 11.27
N SER A 78 -8.46 -16.33 11.57
CA SER A 78 -9.21 -15.84 12.73
C SER A 78 -8.42 -16.02 14.03
N ASN A 79 -7.68 -17.13 14.16
CA ASN A 79 -6.84 -17.38 15.33
C ASN A 79 -5.69 -16.36 15.46
N ASN A 80 -5.00 -16.06 14.35
CA ASN A 80 -3.93 -15.05 14.36
C ASN A 80 -4.50 -13.67 14.66
N PHE A 81 -5.63 -13.30 14.07
CA PHE A 81 -6.29 -12.03 14.32
C PHE A 81 -6.68 -11.87 15.79
N LEU A 82 -7.32 -12.87 16.39
CA LEU A 82 -7.71 -12.84 17.81
C LEU A 82 -6.50 -12.80 18.76
N LYS A 83 -5.41 -13.48 18.40
CA LYS A 83 -4.17 -13.48 19.20
C LYS A 83 -3.42 -12.16 19.13
N CYS A 84 -3.32 -11.56 17.93
CA CYS A 84 -2.54 -10.35 17.70
C CYS A 84 -3.33 -9.06 17.88
N ASN A 85 -4.67 -9.14 17.85
CA ASN A 85 -5.59 -8.00 17.82
C ASN A 85 -5.26 -6.97 16.73
N SER A 86 -4.71 -7.43 15.60
CA SER A 86 -4.28 -6.60 14.47
C SER A 86 -4.13 -7.45 13.21
N LEU A 87 -4.43 -6.85 12.05
CA LEU A 87 -4.17 -7.43 10.73
C LEU A 87 -2.71 -7.27 10.28
N ILE A 88 -1.97 -6.36 10.94
CA ILE A 88 -0.56 -6.08 10.67
C ILE A 88 0.24 -6.29 11.95
N ASN A 89 1.25 -7.14 11.86
CA ASN A 89 2.13 -7.48 12.95
C ASN A 89 3.55 -7.75 12.42
N ASN A 90 4.45 -8.14 13.32
CA ASN A 90 5.85 -8.44 13.00
C ASN A 90 6.06 -9.66 12.09
N ARG A 91 5.00 -10.43 11.80
CA ARG A 91 5.02 -11.60 10.92
C ARG A 91 4.09 -11.44 9.72
N THR A 92 3.82 -10.20 9.31
CA THR A 92 3.03 -9.88 8.12
C THR A 92 3.90 -9.80 6.87
N LEU A 93 3.53 -10.52 5.81
CA LEU A 93 4.18 -10.43 4.50
C LEU A 93 3.49 -9.42 3.58
N PRO A 94 4.26 -8.68 2.75
CA PRO A 94 3.70 -7.75 1.78
C PRO A 94 3.40 -8.44 0.44
N TYR A 95 2.15 -8.38 -0.02
CA TYR A 95 1.81 -8.64 -1.43
C TYR A 95 1.93 -7.34 -2.22
N ILE A 96 3.01 -7.19 -3.00
CA ILE A 96 3.28 -5.93 -3.71
C ILE A 96 2.46 -5.86 -5.00
N MET A 97 1.51 -4.93 -5.02
CA MET A 97 0.71 -4.61 -6.20
C MET A 97 1.27 -3.39 -6.94
N PRO A 98 1.12 -3.33 -8.27
CA PRO A 98 1.47 -2.14 -9.02
C PRO A 98 0.56 -0.97 -8.65
N ILE A 99 1.10 0.25 -8.71
CA ILE A 99 0.39 1.45 -8.26
C ILE A 99 -0.91 1.70 -9.02
N TRP A 100 -0.94 1.42 -10.33
CA TRP A 100 -2.13 1.61 -11.15
C TRP A 100 -3.28 0.67 -10.76
N LYS A 101 -3.01 -0.48 -10.11
CA LYS A 101 -4.06 -1.36 -9.54
C LYS A 101 -4.49 -0.95 -8.13
N SER A 102 -3.81 0.03 -7.54
CA SER A 102 -3.93 0.40 -6.12
C SER A 102 -4.73 1.69 -5.92
N VAL A 103 -5.63 1.99 -6.86
CA VAL A 103 -6.58 3.10 -6.75
C VAL A 103 -7.70 2.66 -5.80
N ASP A 104 -7.87 3.40 -4.71
CA ASP A 104 -9.03 3.28 -3.84
C ASP A 104 -10.07 4.29 -4.28
N ILE A 105 -11.34 3.87 -4.37
CA ILE A 105 -12.43 4.78 -4.70
C ILE A 105 -12.91 5.46 -3.43
N ASP A 106 -12.61 6.75 -3.29
CA ASP A 106 -13.13 7.65 -2.27
C ASP A 106 -14.06 8.72 -2.87
N ASP A 107 -13.77 9.18 -4.09
CA ASP A 107 -14.54 10.23 -4.75
C ASP A 107 -14.85 9.99 -6.24
N LYS A 108 -15.49 10.98 -6.89
CA LYS A 108 -15.89 10.91 -8.30
C LYS A 108 -14.71 10.91 -9.27
N VAL A 109 -13.57 11.50 -8.89
CA VAL A 109 -12.35 11.49 -9.70
C VAL A 109 -11.78 10.08 -9.73
N ASP A 110 -11.78 9.38 -8.60
CA ASP A 110 -11.30 7.99 -8.52
C ASP A 110 -12.12 7.05 -9.41
N ILE A 111 -13.45 7.22 -9.42
CA ILE A 111 -14.35 6.46 -10.30
C ILE A 111 -13.94 6.63 -11.77
N LYS A 112 -13.78 7.88 -12.24
CA LYS A 112 -13.39 8.17 -13.62
C LYS A 112 -12.01 7.60 -13.97
N LEU A 113 -11.08 7.65 -13.02
CA LEU A 113 -9.75 7.06 -13.20
C LEU A 113 -9.82 5.54 -13.35
N VAL A 114 -10.62 4.87 -12.52
CA VAL A 114 -10.83 3.42 -12.61
C VAL A 114 -11.49 3.05 -13.94
N GLU A 115 -12.54 3.76 -14.36
CA GLU A 115 -13.22 3.54 -15.64
C GLU A 115 -12.25 3.65 -16.82
N PHE A 116 -11.42 4.70 -16.83
CA PHE A 116 -10.37 4.87 -17.82
C PHE A 116 -9.38 3.70 -17.84
N LEU A 117 -8.86 3.30 -16.67
CA LEU A 117 -7.90 2.21 -16.56
C LEU A 117 -8.48 0.85 -16.97
N LEU A 118 -9.75 0.60 -16.68
CA LEU A 118 -10.46 -0.61 -17.11
C LEU A 118 -10.66 -0.64 -18.63
N LYS A 119 -10.99 0.51 -19.24
CA LYS A 119 -11.17 0.64 -20.68
C LYS A 119 -9.86 0.38 -21.44
N GLU A 120 -8.77 1.04 -21.04
CA GLU A 120 -7.43 0.87 -21.64
C GLU A 120 -6.93 -0.58 -21.59
N LYS A 121 -7.37 -1.34 -20.58
CA LYS A 121 -7.02 -2.76 -20.43
C LYS A 121 -7.79 -3.66 -21.39
N ASN A 122 -9.02 -3.29 -21.75
CA ASN A 122 -9.87 -4.08 -22.66
C ASN A 122 -9.58 -3.79 -24.14
N GLU A 123 -8.91 -2.68 -24.45
CA GLU A 123 -8.51 -2.29 -25.81
C GLU A 123 -7.15 -2.88 -26.24
N LYS A 124 -6.53 -3.72 -25.39
CA LYS A 124 -5.33 -4.51 -25.69
C LYS A 124 -5.65 -5.99 -25.76
#